data_AF-A0A9F5ITF8-F1
#
_entry.id   AF-A0A9F5ITF8-F1
#
_cell.length_a   1.000
_cell.length_b   1.000
_cell.length_c   1.000
_cell.angle_alpha   90.00
_cell.angle_beta   90.00
_cell.angle_gamma   90.00
#
_symmetry.space_group_name_H-M   'P 1'
#
loop_
_entity.id
_entity.type
_entity.pdbx_description
1 polymer ?
#
loop_
_entity_poly.entity_id
_entity_poly.type
_entity_poly.pdbx_seq_one_letter_code
_entity_poly.pdbx_strand_id
1 'polypeptide(L)'
;MVSFDRCSFSETCSRHLAEILRKNQSLRELNLAFDHTDDRAVELLCEELKHPDCKVEKLRLHGEFCADSFSRPLAEIVSKNQSLRGLHLSFRNSDDRAVQMLCEGLKHPDCKLEELSLDEILLTGTSDMHFAEVLSKNQSLRGLHLSFRNSDDRAVEMMFDGLKHPDCKVEILFLEGQFLSEYCTRCLAEILRKNWRCRMCEFSFMNSYDRAVEVLHEEVKHPDCKVEILLLDGEFHGESSSRHFAEVLSKNQRLRQLKLYIEDANERAVEILCEGLKHPDCNVEKLILGGQLLTVSCSRHFAEVLGKNQRLRDLELSFYEANERAVELLCEGLKHPDCKVEKLRLGGEFHGESGSRHFAEVLSKNQRLRQLILSFYNANERAVEILCEGLKHPDCKVEKLTLGGEFHGESGSRHFAEVLGKNQRLRDLELSFYEANERAVEILCEGLKHPDCKVEKLTLDGRFLTEFCGTPFAEILSKNLGLRQLRLSFYNANERAVEILCEGLKHPDCKVEKLMFGGKFHGESCSRHVAEVLSKNQRLRDLELSFYDANERAVEILCEGLKHPGCKVEKLSLDGRFLAKSGGRPFSEILSKNQRLKELTISLYDRGDRAVEMLCEGLKHPDCKVEKLT
;
A
#
# COMPACT_ATOMS: atom_id res chain seq x y z
N MET A 1 0.55 12.20 2.93
CA MET A 1 -0.50 13.23 2.85
C MET A 1 0.10 14.44 3.54
N VAL A 2 0.20 15.61 2.88
CA VAL A 2 0.60 16.83 3.55
C VAL A 2 -0.61 17.16 4.38
N SER A 3 -0.59 16.59 5.57
CA SER A 3 -1.63 16.71 6.55
C SER A 3 -1.35 18.00 7.28
N PHE A 4 -2.25 18.96 7.10
CA PHE A 4 -2.31 20.14 7.95
C PHE A 4 -3.32 19.85 9.06
N ASP A 5 -2.91 18.98 9.98
CA ASP A 5 -3.73 18.60 11.12
C ASP A 5 -4.04 19.85 11.95
N ARG A 6 -5.32 20.10 12.20
CA ARG A 6 -5.87 21.24 12.94
C ARG A 6 -5.63 22.61 12.29
N CYS A 7 -5.29 22.65 11.00
CA CYS A 7 -5.34 23.87 10.20
C CYS A 7 -6.70 24.05 9.52
N SER A 8 -7.18 25.29 9.51
CA SER A 8 -8.23 25.72 8.59
C SER A 8 -7.62 26.07 7.22
N PHE A 9 -8.17 25.56 6.13
CA PHE A 9 -7.85 26.00 4.79
C PHE A 9 -8.43 27.41 4.56
N SER A 10 -7.70 28.45 4.97
CA SER A 10 -8.14 29.84 4.89
C SER A 10 -7.94 30.48 3.51
N GLU A 11 -8.60 31.62 3.27
CA GLU A 11 -8.37 32.42 2.07
C GLU A 11 -6.87 32.75 1.86
N THR A 12 -6.14 33.05 2.92
CA THR A 12 -4.69 33.34 2.86
C THR A 12 -3.89 32.12 2.40
N CYS A 13 -4.15 30.95 3.00
CA CYS A 13 -3.55 29.68 2.57
C CYS A 13 -3.77 29.43 1.08
N SER A 14 -5.00 29.63 0.62
CA SER A 14 -5.35 29.41 -0.76
C SER A 14 -4.63 30.36 -1.71
N ARG A 15 -4.56 31.67 -1.42
CA ARG A 15 -3.81 32.62 -2.26
C ARG A 15 -2.35 32.19 -2.45
N HIS A 16 -1.75 31.61 -1.42
CA HIS A 16 -0.38 31.12 -1.53
C HIS A 16 -0.27 29.85 -2.38
N LEU A 17 -1.17 28.88 -2.23
CA LEU A 17 -1.23 27.69 -3.09
C LEU A 17 -1.52 28.05 -4.55
N ALA A 18 -2.48 28.94 -4.77
CA ALA A 18 -2.85 29.53 -6.04
C ALA A 18 -1.62 30.01 -6.83
N GLU A 19 -0.77 30.81 -6.19
CA GLU A 19 0.47 31.29 -6.81
C GLU A 19 1.47 30.17 -7.15
N ILE A 20 1.51 29.07 -6.39
CA ILE A 20 2.36 27.90 -6.72
C ILE A 20 1.90 27.29 -8.04
N LEU A 21 0.59 27.07 -8.19
CA LEU A 21 0.03 26.42 -9.38
C LEU A 21 0.36 27.18 -10.66
N ARG A 22 0.53 28.51 -10.56
CA ARG A 22 0.95 29.35 -11.68
C ARG A 22 2.47 29.34 -11.92
N LYS A 23 3.26 29.42 -10.85
CA LYS A 23 4.73 29.65 -10.95
C LYS A 23 5.55 28.37 -10.99
N ASN A 24 5.13 27.32 -10.30
CA ASN A 24 5.86 26.07 -10.20
C ASN A 24 5.62 25.21 -11.45
N GLN A 25 6.69 24.93 -12.19
CA GLN A 25 6.65 24.13 -13.42
C GLN A 25 7.03 22.66 -13.21
N SER A 26 7.42 22.29 -11.98
CA SER A 26 7.86 20.94 -11.59
C SER A 26 6.74 20.12 -10.96
N LEU A 27 5.86 20.73 -10.17
CA LEU A 27 4.83 20.05 -9.39
C LEU A 27 3.81 19.34 -10.30
N ARG A 28 3.56 18.05 -10.04
CA ARG A 28 2.64 17.16 -10.76
C ARG A 28 1.61 16.51 -9.83
N GLU A 29 2.01 16.15 -8.61
CA GLU A 29 1.11 15.55 -7.62
C GLU A 29 1.04 16.42 -6.37
N LEU A 30 -0.18 16.79 -5.98
CA LEU A 30 -0.48 17.62 -4.82
C LEU A 30 -1.53 16.93 -3.94
N ASN A 31 -1.13 16.52 -2.74
CA ASN A 31 -2.00 15.91 -1.75
C ASN A 31 -2.12 16.82 -0.53
N LEU A 32 -3.32 17.32 -0.28
CA LEU A 32 -3.58 18.23 0.83
C LEU A 32 -4.72 17.69 1.68
N ALA A 33 -4.52 17.70 3.00
CA ALA A 33 -5.58 17.45 3.96
C ALA A 33 -5.72 18.61 4.94
N PHE A 34 -6.97 19.01 5.17
CA PHE A 34 -7.34 20.08 6.08
C PHE A 34 -8.50 19.62 6.97
N ASP A 35 -8.46 19.98 8.24
CA ASP A 35 -9.54 19.63 9.17
C ASP A 35 -10.79 20.51 8.96
N HIS A 36 -10.59 21.77 8.60
CA HIS A 36 -11.66 22.74 8.33
C HIS A 36 -11.36 23.51 7.05
N THR A 37 -12.37 23.90 6.28
CA THR A 37 -12.16 24.63 5.01
C THR A 37 -13.00 25.89 4.92
N ASP A 38 -12.39 26.99 4.46
CA ASP A 38 -13.06 28.24 4.09
C ASP A 38 -13.46 28.20 2.61
N ASP A 39 -14.74 28.40 2.34
CA ASP A 39 -15.34 28.43 1.01
C ASP A 39 -14.59 29.33 0.02
N ARG A 40 -14.18 30.52 0.48
CA ARG A 40 -13.46 31.48 -0.36
C ARG A 40 -12.06 30.99 -0.71
N ALA A 41 -11.43 30.24 0.20
CA ALA A 41 -10.16 29.59 -0.05
C ALA A 41 -10.29 28.58 -1.18
N VAL A 42 -11.34 27.78 -1.17
CA VAL A 42 -11.52 26.76 -2.19
C VAL A 42 -11.78 27.37 -3.56
N GLU A 43 -12.62 28.41 -3.64
CA GLU A 43 -12.84 29.17 -4.88
C GLU A 43 -11.52 29.66 -5.51
N LEU A 44 -10.64 30.27 -4.71
CA LEU A 44 -9.35 30.78 -5.18
C LEU A 44 -8.42 29.68 -5.68
N LEU A 45 -8.39 28.53 -5.00
CA LEU A 45 -7.57 27.40 -5.42
C LEU A 45 -8.06 26.87 -6.76
N CYS A 46 -9.38 26.76 -6.91
CA CYS A 46 -9.99 26.31 -8.14
C CYS A 46 -9.77 27.27 -9.32
N GLU A 47 -9.79 28.58 -9.09
CA GLU A 47 -9.44 29.57 -10.12
C GLU A 47 -8.05 29.32 -10.72
N GLU A 48 -7.05 29.07 -9.88
CA GLU A 48 -5.70 28.84 -10.38
C GLU A 48 -5.46 27.44 -10.94
N LEU A 49 -6.17 26.42 -10.44
CA LEU A 49 -6.16 25.10 -11.06
C LEU A 49 -6.66 25.15 -12.50
N LYS A 50 -7.50 26.12 -12.88
CA LYS A 50 -7.96 26.31 -14.27
C LYS A 50 -6.92 27.00 -15.16
N HIS A 51 -5.86 27.56 -14.59
CA HIS A 51 -4.87 28.30 -15.34
C HIS A 51 -4.11 27.37 -16.32
N PRO A 52 -3.88 27.78 -17.59
CA PRO A 52 -3.23 26.91 -18.60
C PRO A 52 -1.80 26.50 -18.25
N ASP A 53 -1.14 27.28 -17.40
CA ASP A 53 0.21 26.99 -16.93
C ASP A 53 0.25 25.97 -15.77
N CYS A 54 -0.90 25.64 -15.17
CA CYS A 54 -0.97 24.65 -14.10
C CYS A 54 -0.55 23.27 -14.63
N LYS A 55 0.46 22.66 -13.99
CA LYS A 55 1.00 21.35 -14.38
C LYS A 55 0.56 20.20 -13.48
N VAL A 56 -0.31 20.46 -12.51
CA VAL A 56 -0.79 19.41 -11.60
C VAL A 56 -1.63 18.40 -12.38
N GLU A 57 -1.22 17.15 -12.33
CA GLU A 57 -1.84 16.00 -12.98
C GLU A 57 -2.69 15.20 -11.98
N LYS A 58 -2.30 15.16 -10.70
CA LYS A 58 -3.08 14.51 -9.65
C LYS A 58 -3.28 15.43 -8.46
N LEU A 59 -4.53 15.54 -8.06
CA LEU A 59 -4.95 16.34 -6.90
C LEU A 59 -5.71 15.44 -5.93
N ARG A 60 -5.26 15.41 -4.68
CA ARG A 60 -6.04 14.84 -3.58
C ARG A 60 -6.36 15.93 -2.58
N LEU A 61 -7.65 16.13 -2.32
CA LEU A 61 -8.14 17.09 -1.33
C LEU A 61 -8.99 16.35 -0.30
N HIS A 62 -8.54 16.35 0.94
CA HIS A 62 -9.30 15.85 2.09
C HIS A 62 -9.72 17.04 2.96
N GLY A 63 -11.01 17.13 3.29
CA GLY A 63 -11.51 18.17 4.21
C GLY A 63 -13.03 18.28 4.27
N GLU A 64 -13.49 19.14 5.17
CA GLU A 64 -14.92 19.39 5.43
C GLU A 64 -15.47 20.50 4.52
N PHE A 65 -15.55 20.24 3.21
CA PHE A 65 -16.01 21.22 2.22
C PHE A 65 -17.52 21.51 2.33
N CYS A 66 -17.91 22.79 2.35
CA CYS A 66 -19.31 23.18 2.17
C CYS A 66 -19.70 22.99 0.69
N ALA A 67 -20.76 22.23 0.47
CA ALA A 67 -21.17 21.79 -0.86
C ALA A 67 -21.57 22.96 -1.79
N ASP A 68 -22.27 23.98 -1.28
CA ASP A 68 -22.74 25.11 -2.08
C ASP A 68 -21.61 25.90 -2.74
N SER A 69 -20.57 26.24 -1.98
CA SER A 69 -19.47 27.09 -2.42
C SER A 69 -18.43 26.32 -3.23
N PHE A 70 -18.28 25.02 -2.97
CA PHE A 70 -17.29 24.19 -3.67
C PHE A 70 -17.81 23.61 -5.00
N SER A 71 -19.12 23.44 -5.14
CA SER A 71 -19.76 22.77 -6.27
C SER A 71 -19.38 23.37 -7.65
N ARG A 72 -19.55 24.69 -7.82
CA ARG A 72 -19.27 25.40 -9.07
C ARG A 72 -17.78 25.42 -9.42
N PRO A 73 -16.88 25.86 -8.53
CA PRO A 73 -15.45 25.87 -8.83
C PRO A 73 -14.91 24.48 -9.20
N LEU A 74 -15.39 23.43 -8.53
CA LEU A 74 -15.00 22.06 -8.82
C LEU A 74 -15.39 21.62 -10.24
N ALA A 75 -16.62 21.89 -10.65
CA ALA A 75 -17.11 21.60 -12.00
C ALA A 75 -16.25 22.28 -13.08
N GLU A 76 -15.87 23.52 -12.83
CA GLU A 76 -15.05 24.28 -13.77
C GLU A 76 -13.61 23.77 -13.85
N ILE A 77 -13.01 23.31 -12.75
CA ILE A 77 -11.67 22.69 -12.79
C ILE A 77 -11.72 21.47 -13.70
N VAL A 78 -12.66 20.56 -13.46
CA VAL A 78 -12.75 19.29 -14.19
C VAL A 78 -12.99 19.51 -15.69
N SER A 79 -13.75 20.54 -16.05
CA SER A 79 -14.07 20.85 -17.45
C SER A 79 -13.01 21.68 -18.18
N LYS A 80 -12.28 22.58 -17.49
CA LYS A 80 -11.36 23.54 -18.13
C LYS A 80 -9.89 23.18 -17.95
N ASN A 81 -9.50 22.47 -16.88
CA ASN A 81 -8.10 22.11 -16.64
C ASN A 81 -7.62 21.05 -17.67
N GLN A 82 -6.51 21.33 -18.35
CA GLN A 82 -5.96 20.47 -19.42
C GLN A 82 -4.91 19.45 -18.92
N SER A 83 -4.39 19.63 -17.70
CA SER A 83 -3.33 18.82 -17.09
C SER A 83 -3.87 17.75 -16.15
N LEU A 84 -4.97 18.03 -15.43
CA LEU A 84 -5.51 17.14 -14.40
C LEU A 84 -5.99 15.82 -15.02
N ARG A 85 -5.55 14.71 -14.43
CA ARG A 85 -5.87 13.33 -14.81
C ARG A 85 -6.45 12.54 -13.65
N GLY A 86 -6.01 12.80 -12.42
CA GLY A 86 -6.53 12.15 -11.22
C GLY A 86 -7.07 13.15 -10.21
N LEU A 87 -8.27 12.89 -9.69
CA LEU A 87 -8.91 13.69 -8.65
C LEU A 87 -9.45 12.79 -7.56
N HIS A 88 -8.99 13.01 -6.34
CA HIS A 88 -9.51 12.36 -5.15
C HIS A 88 -10.09 13.41 -4.21
N LEU A 89 -11.35 13.22 -3.82
CA LEU A 89 -12.04 14.08 -2.87
C LEU A 89 -12.64 13.20 -1.78
N SER A 90 -12.55 13.66 -0.54
CA SER A 90 -13.27 13.04 0.57
C SER A 90 -14.30 14.02 1.09
N PHE A 91 -15.58 13.64 1.04
CA PHE A 91 -16.69 14.50 1.45
C PHE A 91 -17.28 14.00 2.77
N ARG A 92 -16.99 14.69 3.88
CA ARG A 92 -17.72 14.40 5.13
C ARG A 92 -19.20 14.79 5.10
N ASN A 93 -19.59 15.71 4.20
CA ASN A 93 -20.99 16.19 4.09
C ASN A 93 -21.36 16.69 2.67
N SER A 94 -21.25 15.83 1.66
CA SER A 94 -21.71 16.17 0.30
C SER A 94 -23.24 16.28 0.25
N ASP A 95 -23.76 17.39 -0.28
CA ASP A 95 -25.16 17.46 -0.74
C ASP A 95 -25.26 17.13 -2.24
N ASP A 96 -26.49 16.98 -2.74
CA ASP A 96 -26.76 16.64 -4.14
C ASP A 96 -26.27 17.67 -5.14
N ARG A 97 -26.20 18.94 -4.73
CA ARG A 97 -25.83 20.04 -5.60
C ARG A 97 -24.32 20.01 -5.88
N ALA A 98 -23.50 19.68 -4.90
CA ALA A 98 -22.07 19.45 -5.13
C ALA A 98 -21.83 18.32 -6.13
N VAL A 99 -22.52 17.19 -5.97
CA VAL A 99 -22.42 16.06 -6.90
C VAL A 99 -22.92 16.44 -8.29
N GLN A 100 -24.06 17.13 -8.39
CA GLN A 100 -24.60 17.60 -9.67
C GLN A 100 -23.58 18.44 -10.44
N MET A 101 -23.01 19.46 -9.81
CA MET A 101 -22.08 20.37 -10.48
C MET A 101 -20.80 19.63 -10.91
N LEU A 102 -20.23 18.77 -10.04
CA LEU A 102 -19.11 17.92 -10.42
C LEU A 102 -19.45 17.08 -11.66
N CYS A 103 -20.64 16.48 -11.70
CA CYS A 103 -21.12 15.71 -12.85
C CYS A 103 -21.27 16.56 -14.12
N GLU A 104 -21.73 17.81 -14.01
CA GLU A 104 -21.76 18.75 -15.14
C GLU A 104 -20.36 19.01 -15.70
N GLY A 105 -19.36 19.19 -14.83
CA GLY A 105 -17.96 19.33 -15.21
C GLY A 105 -17.40 18.06 -15.89
N LEU A 106 -17.68 16.88 -15.33
CA LEU A 106 -17.26 15.60 -15.89
C LEU A 106 -17.89 15.32 -17.26
N LYS A 107 -19.12 15.77 -17.51
CA LYS A 107 -19.79 15.62 -18.82
C LYS A 107 -19.24 16.54 -19.89
N HIS A 108 -18.45 17.55 -19.53
CA HIS A 108 -17.91 18.51 -20.48
C HIS A 108 -16.95 17.82 -21.48
N PRO A 109 -17.02 18.12 -22.80
CA PRO A 109 -16.20 17.46 -23.82
C PRO A 109 -14.69 17.66 -23.64
N ASP A 110 -14.29 18.76 -23.00
CA ASP A 110 -12.89 19.06 -22.73
C ASP A 110 -12.35 18.39 -21.46
N CYS A 111 -13.21 17.72 -20.68
CA CYS A 111 -12.78 16.98 -19.49
C CYS A 111 -11.69 15.95 -19.86
N LYS A 112 -10.56 16.02 -19.16
CA LYS A 112 -9.43 15.10 -19.32
C LYS A 112 -9.24 14.15 -18.15
N LEU A 113 -10.12 14.20 -17.16
CA LEU A 113 -10.00 13.40 -15.96
C LEU A 113 -10.14 11.91 -16.30
N GLU A 114 -9.13 11.13 -15.94
CA GLU A 114 -9.05 9.68 -16.17
C GLU A 114 -9.38 8.90 -14.91
N GLU A 115 -9.09 9.43 -13.73
CA GLU A 115 -9.35 8.80 -12.44
C GLU A 115 -10.13 9.75 -11.52
N LEU A 116 -11.26 9.27 -11.01
CA LEU A 116 -12.06 9.94 -9.99
C LEU A 116 -12.19 9.03 -8.77
N SER A 117 -11.87 9.57 -7.60
CA SER A 117 -12.08 8.89 -6.34
C SER A 117 -12.84 9.80 -5.39
N LEU A 118 -13.97 9.32 -4.87
CA LEU A 118 -14.83 10.06 -3.98
C LEU A 118 -15.16 9.19 -2.76
N ASP A 119 -14.80 9.68 -1.58
CA ASP A 119 -15.02 8.96 -0.33
C ASP A 119 -16.22 9.53 0.44
N GLU A 120 -16.91 8.65 1.15
CA GLU A 120 -18.03 8.93 2.07
C GLU A 120 -19.24 9.67 1.43
N ILE A 121 -19.51 9.41 0.15
CA ILE A 121 -20.61 10.05 -0.57
C ILE A 121 -21.95 9.57 -0.02
N LEU A 122 -22.89 10.50 0.13
CA LEU A 122 -24.30 10.20 0.35
C LEU A 122 -25.07 10.49 -0.96
N LEU A 123 -25.43 9.45 -1.71
CA LEU A 123 -26.23 9.57 -2.92
C LEU A 123 -27.72 9.68 -2.60
N THR A 124 -28.41 10.67 -3.15
CA THR A 124 -29.87 10.65 -3.28
C THR A 124 -30.23 10.31 -4.72
N GLY A 125 -31.52 10.09 -5.00
CA GLY A 125 -31.96 9.83 -6.38
C GLY A 125 -31.59 10.94 -7.38
N THR A 126 -31.32 12.17 -6.93
CA THR A 126 -30.88 13.24 -7.83
C THR A 126 -29.40 13.14 -8.16
N SER A 127 -28.53 12.94 -7.17
CA SER A 127 -27.09 12.76 -7.40
C SER A 127 -26.79 11.46 -8.17
N ASP A 128 -27.55 10.40 -7.91
CA ASP A 128 -27.51 9.13 -8.63
C ASP A 128 -27.77 9.30 -10.14
N MET A 129 -28.84 10.03 -10.49
CA MET A 129 -29.16 10.39 -11.88
C MET A 129 -28.01 11.14 -12.57
N HIS A 130 -27.35 12.06 -11.87
CA HIS A 130 -26.25 12.83 -12.44
C HIS A 130 -25.02 11.98 -12.74
N PHE A 131 -24.67 11.03 -11.85
CA PHE A 131 -23.61 10.06 -12.12
C PHE A 131 -23.95 9.16 -13.30
N ALA A 132 -25.21 8.71 -13.43
CA ALA A 132 -25.66 7.92 -14.57
C ALA A 132 -25.38 8.62 -15.92
N GLU A 133 -25.65 9.92 -15.98
CA GLU A 133 -25.38 10.73 -17.16
C GLU A 133 -23.87 10.92 -17.42
N VAL A 134 -23.06 11.08 -16.38
CA VAL A 134 -21.59 11.15 -16.52
C VAL A 134 -21.07 9.88 -17.17
N LEU A 135 -21.48 8.74 -16.65
CA LEU A 135 -20.99 7.43 -17.09
C LEU A 135 -21.40 7.10 -18.52
N SER A 136 -22.53 7.65 -19.00
CA SER A 136 -22.96 7.47 -20.39
C SER A 136 -22.34 8.48 -21.38
N LYS A 137 -21.90 9.66 -20.92
CA LYS A 137 -21.43 10.75 -21.81
C LYS A 137 -19.93 11.02 -21.75
N ASN A 138 -19.30 10.84 -20.60
CA ASN A 138 -17.88 11.15 -20.41
C ASN A 138 -16.99 10.19 -21.24
N GLN A 139 -15.98 10.75 -21.90
CA GLN A 139 -15.07 9.99 -22.80
C GLN A 139 -13.66 9.78 -22.21
N SER A 140 -13.34 10.40 -21.07
CA SER A 140 -11.99 10.44 -20.48
C SER A 140 -11.82 9.48 -19.31
N LEU A 141 -12.85 9.30 -18.48
CA LEU A 141 -12.81 8.57 -17.23
C LEU A 141 -12.57 7.08 -17.49
N ARG A 142 -11.63 6.49 -16.75
CA ARG A 142 -11.21 5.09 -16.81
C ARG A 142 -11.22 4.45 -15.43
N GLY A 143 -10.85 5.18 -14.38
CA GLY A 143 -10.91 4.73 -13.00
C GLY A 143 -12.00 5.46 -12.22
N LEU A 144 -12.82 4.70 -11.51
CA LEU A 144 -13.86 5.22 -10.64
C LEU A 144 -13.82 4.49 -9.30
N HIS A 145 -13.54 5.25 -8.24
CA HIS A 145 -13.51 4.75 -6.86
C HIS A 145 -14.56 5.51 -6.07
N LEU A 146 -15.58 4.82 -5.58
CA LEU A 146 -16.65 5.44 -4.81
C LEU A 146 -16.81 4.68 -3.50
N SER A 147 -16.73 5.40 -2.39
CA SER A 147 -17.10 4.90 -1.07
C SER A 147 -18.37 5.62 -0.63
N PHE A 148 -19.37 4.86 -0.19
CA PHE A 148 -20.72 5.36 0.09
C PHE A 148 -21.10 5.23 1.56
N ARG A 149 -21.88 6.21 2.04
CA ARG A 149 -22.53 6.15 3.35
C ARG A 149 -23.99 5.69 3.30
N ASN A 150 -24.61 5.52 2.13
CA ASN A 150 -25.98 5.05 2.09
C ASN A 150 -26.08 3.58 2.53
N SER A 151 -27.30 3.17 2.88
CA SER A 151 -27.65 1.80 3.22
C SER A 151 -28.84 1.27 2.38
N ASP A 152 -29.40 2.08 1.47
CA ASP A 152 -30.50 1.73 0.56
C ASP A 152 -30.00 1.64 -0.89
N ASP A 153 -30.25 0.51 -1.55
CA ASP A 153 -29.79 0.22 -2.92
C ASP A 153 -30.42 1.13 -3.98
N ARG A 154 -31.60 1.69 -3.70
CA ARG A 154 -32.27 2.62 -4.63
C ARG A 154 -31.48 3.91 -4.83
N ALA A 155 -30.51 4.19 -3.95
CA ALA A 155 -29.64 5.35 -4.04
C ALA A 155 -28.55 5.22 -5.13
N VAL A 156 -28.33 4.03 -5.71
CA VAL A 156 -27.27 3.76 -6.71
C VAL A 156 -27.81 3.16 -8.02
N GLU A 157 -29.13 3.02 -8.14
CA GLU A 157 -29.79 2.33 -9.26
C GLU A 157 -29.47 2.98 -10.61
N MET A 158 -29.61 4.31 -10.70
CA MET A 158 -29.41 5.04 -11.94
C MET A 158 -27.93 5.07 -12.33
N MET A 159 -27.03 5.27 -11.37
CA MET A 159 -25.58 5.22 -11.60
C MET A 159 -25.18 3.86 -12.17
N PHE A 160 -25.77 2.77 -11.67
CA PHE A 160 -25.54 1.44 -12.23
C PHE A 160 -26.03 1.32 -13.66
N ASP A 161 -27.17 1.90 -14.02
CA ASP A 161 -27.61 1.98 -15.43
C ASP A 161 -26.64 2.78 -16.30
N GLY A 162 -26.04 3.85 -15.76
CA GLY A 162 -24.95 4.57 -16.40
C GLY A 162 -23.71 3.71 -16.63
N LEU A 163 -23.30 2.90 -15.64
CA LEU A 163 -22.18 1.96 -15.77
C LEU A 163 -22.44 0.89 -16.84
N LYS A 164 -23.70 0.48 -17.03
CA LYS A 164 -24.12 -0.47 -18.07
C LYS A 164 -24.16 0.15 -19.48
N HIS A 165 -24.11 1.48 -19.59
CA HIS A 165 -24.24 2.15 -20.88
C HIS A 165 -23.09 1.80 -21.83
N PRO A 166 -23.34 1.52 -23.12
CA PRO A 166 -22.30 1.07 -24.07
C PRO A 166 -21.17 2.08 -24.28
N ASP A 167 -21.46 3.37 -24.06
CA ASP A 167 -20.47 4.44 -24.15
C ASP A 167 -19.63 4.61 -22.90
N CYS A 168 -19.98 3.96 -21.78
CA CYS A 168 -19.20 4.01 -20.55
C CYS A 168 -17.76 3.56 -20.80
N LYS A 169 -16.80 4.34 -20.28
CA LYS A 169 -15.38 4.13 -20.51
C LYS A 169 -14.63 3.58 -19.29
N VAL A 170 -15.31 3.40 -18.16
CA VAL A 170 -14.70 2.90 -16.92
C VAL A 170 -14.15 1.48 -17.12
N GLU A 171 -12.87 1.31 -16.76
CA GLU A 171 -12.09 0.08 -16.83
C GLU A 171 -11.74 -0.45 -15.44
N ILE A 172 -11.59 0.45 -14.47
CA ILE A 172 -11.32 0.16 -13.06
C ILE A 172 -12.48 0.71 -12.23
N LEU A 173 -13.16 -0.19 -11.53
CA LEU A 173 -14.28 0.16 -10.67
C LEU A 173 -14.02 -0.34 -9.25
N PHE A 174 -13.93 0.58 -8.30
CA PHE A 174 -13.91 0.27 -6.88
C PHE A 174 -15.17 0.84 -6.25
N LEU A 175 -15.99 -0.02 -5.66
CA LEU A 175 -17.15 0.40 -4.90
C LEU A 175 -17.06 -0.16 -3.48
N GLU A 176 -17.14 0.73 -2.51
CA GLU A 176 -17.17 0.39 -1.10
C GLU A 176 -18.45 0.95 -0.47
N GLY A 177 -19.12 0.14 0.35
CA GLY A 177 -20.30 0.60 1.05
C GLY A 177 -20.93 -0.49 1.89
N GLN A 178 -22.01 -0.14 2.58
CA GLN A 178 -22.74 -1.09 3.43
C GLN A 178 -23.84 -1.86 2.69
N PHE A 179 -23.89 -1.79 1.35
CA PHE A 179 -24.96 -2.41 0.55
C PHE A 179 -24.58 -3.79 0.06
N LEU A 180 -25.49 -4.74 0.20
CA LEU A 180 -25.51 -5.96 -0.60
C LEU A 180 -26.93 -6.55 -0.57
N SER A 181 -27.98 -5.76 -0.90
CA SER A 181 -29.22 -6.47 -1.21
C SER A 181 -29.08 -7.26 -2.51
N GLU A 182 -29.96 -8.24 -2.69
CA GLU A 182 -30.08 -8.99 -3.94
C GLU A 182 -30.17 -8.07 -5.17
N TYR A 183 -30.80 -6.89 -5.03
CA TYR A 183 -30.97 -5.94 -6.12
C TYR A 183 -29.64 -5.31 -6.58
N CYS A 184 -28.83 -4.80 -5.64
CA CYS A 184 -27.53 -4.20 -5.94
C CYS A 184 -26.63 -5.20 -6.68
N THR A 185 -26.60 -6.44 -6.20
CA THR A 185 -25.74 -7.47 -6.76
C THR A 185 -26.18 -7.91 -8.16
N ARG A 186 -27.49 -7.93 -8.43
CA ARG A 186 -28.01 -8.09 -9.80
C ARG A 186 -27.54 -6.97 -10.72
N CYS A 187 -27.59 -5.72 -10.24
CA CYS A 187 -27.13 -4.59 -11.04
C CYS A 187 -25.62 -4.65 -11.33
N LEU A 188 -24.81 -5.04 -10.34
CA LEU A 188 -23.38 -5.27 -10.52
C LEU A 188 -23.12 -6.38 -11.56
N ALA A 189 -23.85 -7.49 -11.49
CA ALA A 189 -23.75 -8.56 -12.48
C ALA A 189 -24.06 -8.05 -13.89
N GLU A 190 -25.13 -7.28 -14.06
CA GLU A 190 -25.45 -6.66 -15.34
C GLU A 190 -24.37 -5.68 -15.82
N ILE A 191 -23.71 -4.95 -14.91
CA ILE A 191 -22.57 -4.09 -15.24
C ILE A 191 -21.43 -4.93 -15.81
N LEU A 192 -21.06 -6.03 -15.16
CA LEU A 192 -19.98 -6.91 -15.64
C LEU A 192 -20.28 -7.50 -17.03
N ARG A 193 -21.57 -7.70 -17.36
CA ARG A 193 -22.03 -8.16 -18.66
C ARG A 193 -22.02 -7.07 -19.73
N LYS A 194 -22.63 -5.92 -19.43
CA LYS A 194 -22.90 -4.85 -20.41
C LYS A 194 -21.75 -3.88 -20.55
N ASN A 195 -21.01 -3.63 -19.47
CA ASN A 195 -19.79 -2.83 -19.50
C ASN A 195 -18.60 -3.68 -19.94
N TRP A 196 -18.45 -3.77 -21.25
CA TRP A 196 -17.38 -4.53 -21.91
C TRP A 196 -15.98 -3.99 -21.64
N ARG A 197 -15.79 -2.94 -20.82
CA ARG A 197 -14.49 -2.34 -20.53
C ARG A 197 -13.98 -2.60 -19.10
N CYS A 198 -14.84 -2.90 -18.10
CA CYS A 198 -14.34 -3.21 -16.73
C CYS A 198 -13.40 -4.42 -16.80
N ARG A 199 -12.15 -4.22 -16.35
CA ARG A 199 -11.14 -5.27 -16.22
C ARG A 199 -10.83 -5.55 -14.76
N MET A 200 -10.90 -4.53 -13.91
CA MET A 200 -10.71 -4.65 -12.48
C MET A 200 -11.93 -4.11 -11.78
N CYS A 201 -12.58 -4.97 -11.01
CA CYS A 201 -13.70 -4.58 -10.22
C CYS A 201 -13.47 -5.08 -8.78
N GLU A 202 -13.42 -4.15 -7.83
CA GLU A 202 -13.26 -4.42 -6.39
C GLU A 202 -14.49 -3.93 -5.66
N PHE A 203 -15.02 -4.81 -4.83
CA PHE A 203 -16.25 -4.60 -4.12
C PHE A 203 -16.06 -5.03 -2.67
N SER A 204 -16.28 -4.11 -1.72
CA SER A 204 -16.17 -4.39 -0.29
C SER A 204 -17.49 -4.08 0.41
N PHE A 205 -18.07 -5.10 1.04
CA PHE A 205 -19.42 -5.05 1.59
C PHE A 205 -19.53 -5.85 2.89
N MET A 206 -20.34 -5.36 3.84
CA MET A 206 -20.43 -5.92 5.20
C MET A 206 -21.51 -7.00 5.40
N ASN A 207 -22.31 -7.36 4.39
CA ASN A 207 -23.40 -8.36 4.52
C ASN A 207 -23.73 -9.04 3.17
N SER A 208 -23.12 -10.18 2.82
CA SER A 208 -23.46 -10.91 1.58
C SER A 208 -24.60 -11.92 1.78
N TYR A 209 -25.63 -11.84 0.93
CA TYR A 209 -26.62 -12.91 0.78
C TYR A 209 -26.25 -13.85 -0.38
N ASP A 210 -26.26 -15.17 -0.13
CA ASP A 210 -25.89 -16.21 -1.11
C ASP A 210 -26.51 -16.01 -2.50
N ARG A 211 -27.83 -15.73 -2.57
CA ARG A 211 -28.55 -15.50 -3.84
C ARG A 211 -28.02 -14.34 -4.66
N ALA A 212 -27.53 -13.32 -3.99
CA ALA A 212 -27.00 -12.13 -4.64
C ALA A 212 -25.74 -12.54 -5.43
N VAL A 213 -24.87 -13.33 -4.81
CA VAL A 213 -23.62 -13.80 -5.42
C VAL A 213 -23.87 -14.72 -6.61
N GLU A 214 -24.92 -15.56 -6.58
CA GLU A 214 -25.31 -16.42 -7.72
C GLU A 214 -25.44 -15.62 -9.02
N VAL A 215 -26.09 -14.46 -8.99
CA VAL A 215 -26.29 -13.63 -10.19
C VAL A 215 -24.98 -13.06 -10.70
N LEU A 216 -24.09 -12.60 -9.81
CA LEU A 216 -22.74 -12.17 -10.21
C LEU A 216 -21.99 -13.28 -10.93
N HIS A 217 -22.08 -14.51 -10.42
CA HIS A 217 -21.40 -15.65 -11.02
C HIS A 217 -21.90 -15.99 -12.42
N GLU A 218 -23.23 -15.94 -12.66
CA GLU A 218 -23.82 -16.15 -13.98
C GLU A 218 -23.27 -15.20 -15.04
N GLU A 219 -22.93 -13.97 -14.64
CA GLU A 219 -22.39 -12.97 -15.56
C GLU A 219 -20.87 -13.05 -15.68
N VAL A 220 -20.16 -13.33 -14.59
CA VAL A 220 -18.70 -13.53 -14.64
C VAL A 220 -18.35 -14.77 -15.46
N LYS A 221 -19.16 -15.83 -15.44
CA LYS A 221 -18.90 -17.02 -16.27
C LYS A 221 -19.23 -16.83 -17.76
N HIS A 222 -19.89 -15.73 -18.12
CA HIS A 222 -20.26 -15.47 -19.50
C HIS A 222 -18.99 -15.32 -20.38
N PRO A 223 -18.92 -15.92 -21.59
CA PRO A 223 -17.72 -15.88 -22.43
C PRO A 223 -17.23 -14.47 -22.79
N ASP A 224 -18.17 -13.51 -22.85
CA ASP A 224 -17.87 -12.10 -23.16
C ASP A 224 -17.42 -11.28 -21.94
N CYS A 225 -17.47 -11.85 -20.73
CA CYS A 225 -17.00 -11.17 -19.52
C CYS A 225 -15.52 -10.82 -19.66
N LYS A 226 -15.16 -9.55 -19.42
CA LYS A 226 -13.79 -9.04 -19.59
C LYS A 226 -13.03 -8.81 -18.29
N VAL A 227 -13.63 -9.17 -17.16
CA VAL A 227 -13.03 -9.03 -15.83
C VAL A 227 -11.78 -9.92 -15.74
N GLU A 228 -10.66 -9.30 -15.41
CA GLU A 228 -9.37 -9.94 -15.17
C GLU A 228 -9.05 -9.99 -13.66
N ILE A 229 -9.54 -9.02 -12.89
CA ILE A 229 -9.34 -8.92 -11.45
C ILE A 229 -10.71 -8.73 -10.79
N LEU A 230 -11.07 -9.69 -9.94
CA LEU A 230 -12.28 -9.64 -9.13
C LEU A 230 -11.89 -9.74 -7.66
N LEU A 231 -12.11 -8.66 -6.92
CA LEU A 231 -11.85 -8.61 -5.49
C LEU A 231 -13.19 -8.44 -4.77
N LEU A 232 -13.56 -9.42 -3.96
CA LEU A 232 -14.81 -9.40 -3.21
C LEU A 232 -14.48 -9.52 -1.72
N ASP A 233 -14.72 -8.42 -1.00
CA ASP A 233 -14.79 -8.41 0.46
C ASP A 233 -16.25 -8.56 0.89
N GLY A 234 -16.52 -9.57 1.70
CA GLY A 234 -17.85 -9.90 2.21
C GLY A 234 -17.89 -11.33 2.75
N GLU A 235 -18.83 -11.62 3.63
CA GLU A 235 -19.00 -12.94 4.26
C GLU A 235 -19.68 -13.93 3.29
N PHE A 236 -18.90 -14.74 2.58
CA PHE A 236 -19.46 -15.78 1.71
C PHE A 236 -19.74 -17.05 2.51
N HIS A 237 -21.00 -17.50 2.53
CA HIS A 237 -21.38 -18.74 3.21
C HIS A 237 -21.70 -19.87 2.23
N GLY A 238 -21.39 -21.09 2.67
CA GLY A 238 -22.00 -22.32 2.15
C GLY A 238 -21.49 -22.85 0.81
N GLU A 239 -22.01 -24.04 0.47
CA GLU A 239 -21.61 -24.80 -0.72
C GLU A 239 -22.11 -24.19 -2.04
N SER A 240 -23.27 -23.53 -2.02
CA SER A 240 -23.89 -22.96 -3.21
C SER A 240 -22.97 -21.92 -3.83
N SER A 241 -22.49 -20.95 -3.04
CA SER A 241 -21.55 -19.92 -3.47
C SER A 241 -20.28 -20.52 -4.08
N SER A 242 -19.70 -21.55 -3.43
CA SER A 242 -18.54 -22.27 -3.97
C SER A 242 -18.79 -22.99 -5.30
N ARG A 243 -19.98 -23.58 -5.52
CA ARG A 243 -20.31 -24.22 -6.82
C ARG A 243 -20.29 -23.22 -7.94
N HIS A 244 -20.86 -22.05 -7.71
CA HIS A 244 -20.91 -21.01 -8.71
C HIS A 244 -19.52 -20.42 -8.99
N PHE A 245 -18.69 -20.19 -7.97
CA PHE A 245 -17.28 -19.81 -8.19
C PHE A 245 -16.51 -20.90 -8.93
N ALA A 246 -16.75 -22.19 -8.64
CA ALA A 246 -16.11 -23.28 -9.38
C ALA A 246 -16.52 -23.29 -10.88
N GLU A 247 -17.77 -22.96 -11.18
CA GLU A 247 -18.21 -22.73 -12.56
C GLU A 247 -17.52 -21.52 -13.20
N VAL A 248 -17.40 -20.40 -12.47
CA VAL A 248 -16.68 -19.21 -12.95
C VAL A 248 -15.23 -19.58 -13.29
N LEU A 249 -14.54 -20.28 -12.39
CA LEU A 249 -13.16 -20.71 -12.58
C LEU A 249 -12.99 -21.64 -13.79
N SER A 250 -13.98 -22.49 -14.08
CA SER A 250 -13.91 -23.42 -15.22
C SER A 250 -14.34 -22.81 -16.55
N LYS A 251 -15.17 -21.76 -16.56
CA LYS A 251 -15.73 -21.18 -17.79
C LYS A 251 -15.10 -19.84 -18.19
N ASN A 252 -14.68 -19.02 -17.23
CA ASN A 252 -14.15 -17.70 -17.52
C ASN A 252 -12.70 -17.79 -18.07
N GLN A 253 -12.51 -17.22 -19.27
CA GLN A 253 -11.23 -17.30 -19.99
C GLN A 253 -10.23 -16.18 -19.69
N ARG A 254 -10.62 -15.21 -18.85
CA ARG A 254 -9.87 -13.97 -18.62
C ARG A 254 -9.52 -13.71 -17.16
N LEU A 255 -10.29 -14.22 -16.20
CA LEU A 255 -10.07 -14.00 -14.78
C LEU A 255 -8.68 -14.49 -14.36
N ARG A 256 -7.85 -13.55 -13.91
CA ARG A 256 -6.45 -13.77 -13.48
C ARG A 256 -6.27 -13.64 -11.99
N GLN A 257 -7.03 -12.77 -11.34
CA GLN A 257 -6.91 -12.54 -9.91
C GLN A 257 -8.28 -12.63 -9.24
N LEU A 258 -8.32 -13.36 -8.14
CA LEU A 258 -9.51 -13.56 -7.34
C LEU A 258 -9.16 -13.36 -5.86
N LYS A 259 -9.84 -12.42 -5.19
CA LYS A 259 -9.86 -12.30 -3.73
C LYS A 259 -11.26 -12.64 -3.24
N LEU A 260 -11.35 -13.59 -2.30
CA LEU A 260 -12.57 -13.93 -1.59
C LEU A 260 -12.29 -13.98 -0.08
N TYR A 261 -13.28 -13.62 0.73
CA TYR A 261 -13.28 -13.83 2.17
C TYR A 261 -14.41 -14.79 2.54
N ILE A 262 -14.09 -16.01 3.00
CA ILE A 262 -15.11 -17.04 3.26
C ILE A 262 -15.20 -17.28 4.76
N GLU A 263 -16.27 -16.79 5.36
CA GLU A 263 -16.58 -16.99 6.78
C GLU A 263 -17.35 -18.29 6.99
N ASP A 264 -16.94 -19.09 7.98
CA ASP A 264 -17.54 -20.39 8.31
C ASP A 264 -17.66 -21.38 7.12
N ALA A 265 -16.66 -21.38 6.24
CA ALA A 265 -16.59 -22.34 5.13
C ALA A 265 -16.59 -23.78 5.64
N ASN A 266 -17.63 -24.56 5.32
CA ASN A 266 -17.59 -26.00 5.57
C ASN A 266 -16.64 -26.71 4.59
N GLU A 267 -16.19 -27.92 4.93
CA GLU A 267 -15.26 -28.72 4.10
C GLU A 267 -15.73 -28.85 2.65
N ARG A 268 -17.03 -29.10 2.47
CA ARG A 268 -17.62 -29.33 1.15
C ARG A 268 -17.59 -28.09 0.26
N ALA A 269 -17.78 -26.90 0.84
CA ALA A 269 -17.66 -25.65 0.12
C ALA A 269 -16.24 -25.43 -0.40
N VAL A 270 -15.22 -25.72 0.41
CA VAL A 270 -13.81 -25.60 -0.02
C VAL A 270 -13.43 -26.65 -1.06
N GLU A 271 -13.89 -27.89 -0.89
CA GLU A 271 -13.72 -28.96 -1.88
C GLU A 271 -14.20 -28.53 -3.26
N ILE A 272 -15.44 -28.02 -3.33
CA ILE A 272 -16.06 -27.59 -4.58
C ILE A 272 -15.25 -26.46 -5.24
N LEU A 273 -14.84 -25.45 -4.47
CA LEU A 273 -14.01 -24.36 -4.99
C LEU A 273 -12.68 -24.90 -5.55
N CYS A 274 -12.07 -25.85 -4.85
CA CYS A 274 -10.84 -26.50 -5.28
C CYS A 274 -11.02 -27.33 -6.56
N GLU A 275 -12.18 -27.96 -6.79
CA GLU A 275 -12.48 -28.60 -8.09
C GLU A 275 -12.48 -27.59 -9.23
N GLY A 276 -13.04 -26.40 -9.01
CA GLY A 276 -12.96 -25.29 -9.97
C GLY A 276 -11.53 -24.83 -10.23
N LEU A 277 -10.72 -24.70 -9.17
CA LEU A 277 -9.31 -24.33 -9.30
C LEU A 277 -8.48 -25.40 -10.02
N LYS A 278 -8.84 -26.68 -9.90
CA LYS A 278 -8.18 -27.79 -10.61
C LYS A 278 -8.57 -27.90 -12.08
N HIS A 279 -9.64 -27.23 -12.50
CA HIS A 279 -10.13 -27.31 -13.87
C HIS A 279 -9.05 -26.83 -14.87
N PRO A 280 -8.84 -27.53 -16.01
CA PRO A 280 -7.79 -27.19 -16.97
C PRO A 280 -7.94 -25.78 -17.57
N ASP A 281 -9.18 -25.31 -17.67
CA ASP A 281 -9.51 -23.98 -18.20
C ASP A 281 -9.42 -22.87 -17.14
N CYS A 282 -9.04 -23.19 -15.89
CA CYS A 282 -8.84 -22.17 -14.86
C CYS A 282 -7.66 -21.25 -15.19
N ASN A 283 -7.95 -19.95 -15.32
CA ASN A 283 -6.99 -18.93 -15.74
C ASN A 283 -6.38 -18.13 -14.58
N VAL A 284 -6.80 -18.40 -13.34
CA VAL A 284 -6.38 -17.66 -12.15
C VAL A 284 -4.89 -17.88 -11.87
N GLU A 285 -4.17 -16.78 -11.76
CA GLU A 285 -2.75 -16.69 -11.48
C GLU A 285 -2.47 -16.19 -10.06
N LYS A 286 -3.38 -15.38 -9.50
CA LYS A 286 -3.34 -14.92 -8.11
C LYS A 286 -4.64 -15.25 -7.38
N LEU A 287 -4.51 -15.91 -6.25
CA LEU A 287 -5.63 -16.26 -5.39
C LEU A 287 -5.35 -15.74 -3.97
N ILE A 288 -6.24 -14.88 -3.48
CA ILE A 288 -6.26 -14.45 -2.08
C ILE A 288 -7.52 -15.02 -1.46
N LEU A 289 -7.37 -15.87 -0.47
CA LEU A 289 -8.49 -16.42 0.28
C LEU A 289 -8.33 -16.10 1.75
N GLY A 290 -9.25 -15.29 2.27
CA GLY A 290 -9.37 -15.01 3.70
C GLY A 290 -10.46 -15.85 4.36
N GLY A 291 -10.35 -16.04 5.67
CA GLY A 291 -11.35 -16.73 6.50
C GLY A 291 -10.79 -17.95 7.25
N GLN A 292 -11.67 -18.79 7.80
CA GLN A 292 -11.28 -20.01 8.54
C GLN A 292 -11.03 -21.21 7.61
N LEU A 293 -10.17 -21.04 6.60
CA LEU A 293 -10.12 -21.95 5.45
C LEU A 293 -9.17 -23.16 5.57
N LEU A 294 -8.33 -23.23 6.60
CA LEU A 294 -7.26 -24.23 6.69
C LEU A 294 -7.50 -25.29 7.76
N THR A 295 -8.64 -25.98 7.66
CA THR A 295 -8.82 -27.28 8.32
C THR A 295 -7.97 -28.36 7.64
N VAL A 296 -7.79 -29.53 8.28
CA VAL A 296 -7.07 -30.67 7.70
C VAL A 296 -7.70 -31.09 6.36
N SER A 297 -9.03 -31.16 6.31
CA SER A 297 -9.74 -31.55 5.10
C SER A 297 -9.56 -30.53 3.97
N CYS A 298 -9.76 -29.24 4.26
CA CYS A 298 -9.56 -28.16 3.28
C CYS A 298 -8.14 -28.16 2.70
N SER A 299 -7.13 -28.38 3.55
CA SER A 299 -5.72 -28.39 3.13
C SER A 299 -5.40 -29.55 2.18
N ARG A 300 -6.10 -30.68 2.29
CA ARG A 300 -5.99 -31.79 1.32
C ARG A 300 -6.43 -31.33 -0.07
N HIS A 301 -7.54 -30.61 -0.16
CA HIS A 301 -8.04 -30.10 -1.44
C HIS A 301 -7.09 -29.07 -2.05
N PHE A 302 -6.54 -28.15 -1.25
CA PHE A 302 -5.51 -27.22 -1.73
C PHE A 302 -4.23 -27.93 -2.17
N ALA A 303 -3.79 -28.97 -1.47
CA ALA A 303 -2.63 -29.75 -1.87
C ALA A 303 -2.81 -30.35 -3.28
N GLU A 304 -4.00 -30.85 -3.59
CA GLU A 304 -4.34 -31.32 -4.94
C GLU A 304 -4.38 -30.19 -5.98
N VAL A 305 -4.91 -29.01 -5.61
CA VAL A 305 -4.89 -27.81 -6.47
C VAL A 305 -3.45 -27.47 -6.86
N LEU A 306 -2.53 -27.45 -5.89
CA LEU A 306 -1.11 -27.18 -6.13
C LEU A 306 -0.48 -28.21 -7.07
N GLY A 307 -0.91 -29.47 -7.02
CA GLY A 307 -0.41 -30.52 -7.91
C GLY A 307 -0.99 -30.48 -9.34
N LYS A 308 -2.18 -29.92 -9.53
CA LYS A 308 -2.92 -30.00 -10.81
C LYS A 308 -3.02 -28.66 -11.55
N ASN A 309 -3.17 -27.56 -10.83
CA ASN A 309 -3.34 -26.23 -11.44
C ASN A 309 -2.03 -25.77 -12.10
N GLN A 310 -2.10 -25.39 -13.39
CA GLN A 310 -0.93 -25.02 -14.19
C GLN A 310 -0.67 -23.50 -14.25
N ARG A 311 -1.52 -22.67 -13.62
CA ARG A 311 -1.54 -21.20 -13.76
C ARG A 311 -1.34 -20.43 -12.46
N LEU A 312 -1.70 -20.98 -11.32
CA LEU A 312 -1.57 -20.33 -10.02
C LEU A 312 -0.09 -20.07 -9.69
N ARG A 313 0.28 -18.79 -9.53
CA ARG A 313 1.64 -18.32 -9.20
C ARG A 313 1.72 -17.63 -7.85
N ASP A 314 0.65 -16.96 -7.44
CA ASP A 314 0.58 -16.18 -6.20
C ASP A 314 -0.59 -16.67 -5.36
N LEU A 315 -0.27 -17.19 -4.17
CA LEU A 315 -1.24 -17.78 -3.26
C LEU A 315 -1.12 -17.13 -1.89
N GLU A 316 -2.22 -16.53 -1.45
CA GLU A 316 -2.37 -15.97 -0.11
C GLU A 316 -3.53 -16.67 0.59
N LEU A 317 -3.23 -17.33 1.70
CA LEU A 317 -4.21 -17.96 2.57
C LEU A 317 -4.07 -17.36 3.97
N SER A 318 -5.16 -16.90 4.56
CA SER A 318 -5.20 -16.56 5.98
C SER A 318 -5.98 -17.60 6.79
N PHE A 319 -5.64 -17.73 8.06
CA PHE A 319 -6.25 -18.61 9.05
C PHE A 319 -6.15 -17.96 10.44
N TYR A 320 -7.07 -18.30 11.34
CA TYR A 320 -6.98 -17.86 12.74
C TYR A 320 -6.01 -18.77 13.52
N GLU A 321 -6.23 -20.10 13.47
CA GLU A 321 -5.32 -21.11 14.04
C GLU A 321 -5.01 -22.20 13.00
N ALA A 322 -3.73 -22.55 12.80
CA ALA A 322 -3.35 -23.63 11.91
C ALA A 322 -3.18 -24.96 12.65
N ASN A 323 -3.90 -25.98 12.19
CA ASN A 323 -3.62 -27.36 12.58
C ASN A 323 -2.30 -27.83 11.92
N GLU A 324 -1.38 -28.44 12.69
CA GLU A 324 -0.10 -28.94 12.15
C GLU A 324 -0.28 -29.88 10.94
N ARG A 325 -1.30 -30.76 10.98
CA ARG A 325 -1.60 -31.69 9.90
C ARG A 325 -2.12 -30.98 8.64
N ALA A 326 -2.80 -29.84 8.80
CA ALA A 326 -3.24 -29.02 7.68
C ALA A 326 -2.02 -28.43 6.94
N VAL A 327 -1.04 -27.92 7.68
CA VAL A 327 0.20 -27.38 7.13
C VAL A 327 1.04 -28.45 6.45
N GLU A 328 1.13 -29.64 7.04
CA GLU A 328 1.78 -30.80 6.42
C GLU A 328 1.22 -31.08 5.02
N LEU A 329 -0.11 -31.22 4.90
CA LEU A 329 -0.78 -31.50 3.64
C LEU A 329 -0.55 -30.38 2.61
N LEU A 330 -0.65 -29.12 3.03
CA LEU A 330 -0.36 -28.00 2.14
C LEU A 330 1.10 -28.06 1.63
N CYS A 331 2.05 -28.37 2.52
CA CYS A 331 3.46 -28.54 2.16
C CYS A 331 3.68 -29.73 1.22
N GLU A 332 2.93 -30.82 1.34
CA GLU A 332 2.94 -31.93 0.36
C GLU A 332 2.57 -31.43 -1.04
N GLY A 333 1.52 -30.63 -1.16
CA GLY A 333 1.14 -29.98 -2.42
C GLY A 333 2.22 -29.03 -2.94
N LEU A 334 2.81 -28.22 -2.07
CA LEU A 334 3.92 -27.32 -2.45
C LEU A 334 5.15 -28.09 -2.93
N LYS A 335 5.42 -29.29 -2.42
CA LYS A 335 6.53 -30.14 -2.87
C LYS A 335 6.25 -30.83 -4.22
N HIS A 336 5.00 -30.83 -4.69
CA HIS A 336 4.63 -31.49 -5.93
C HIS A 336 5.41 -30.89 -7.13
N PRO A 337 5.98 -31.71 -8.04
CA PRO A 337 6.81 -31.22 -9.15
C PRO A 337 6.06 -30.28 -10.11
N ASP A 338 4.76 -30.47 -10.23
CA ASP A 338 3.91 -29.62 -11.07
C ASP A 338 3.46 -28.31 -10.40
N CYS A 339 3.71 -28.13 -9.11
CA CYS A 339 3.36 -26.91 -8.39
C CYS A 339 4.01 -25.69 -9.04
N LYS A 340 3.18 -24.69 -9.35
CA LYS A 340 3.61 -23.47 -10.04
C LYS A 340 3.70 -22.24 -9.15
N VAL A 341 3.36 -22.36 -7.86
CA VAL A 341 3.38 -21.23 -6.93
C VAL A 341 4.80 -20.69 -6.78
N GLU A 342 4.94 -19.39 -7.01
CA GLU A 342 6.17 -18.61 -6.90
C GLU A 342 6.13 -17.67 -5.68
N LYS A 343 4.93 -17.26 -5.26
CA LYS A 343 4.72 -16.43 -4.07
C LYS A 343 3.70 -17.09 -3.17
N LEU A 344 4.07 -17.27 -1.91
CA LEU A 344 3.22 -17.84 -0.89
C LEU A 344 3.18 -16.89 0.30
N ARG A 345 1.97 -16.46 0.68
CA ARG A 345 1.70 -15.85 1.97
C ARG A 345 0.77 -16.75 2.77
N LEU A 346 1.19 -17.08 3.98
CA LEU A 346 0.39 -17.80 4.94
C LEU A 346 0.30 -16.95 6.21
N GLY A 347 -0.88 -16.41 6.48
CA GLY A 347 -1.15 -15.59 7.65
C GLY A 347 -1.97 -16.38 8.68
N GLY A 348 -1.55 -16.36 9.94
CA GLY A 348 -2.28 -16.95 11.06
C GLY A 348 -1.37 -17.53 12.13
N GLU A 349 -1.94 -18.11 13.18
CA GLU A 349 -1.16 -18.71 14.27
C GLU A 349 -0.62 -20.09 13.88
N PHE A 350 0.61 -20.10 13.38
CA PHE A 350 1.36 -21.33 13.12
C PHE A 350 2.20 -21.73 14.33
N HIS A 351 1.93 -22.90 14.91
CA HIS A 351 2.67 -23.41 16.05
C HIS A 351 3.65 -24.53 15.65
N GLY A 352 4.89 -24.42 16.11
CA GLY A 352 5.73 -25.60 16.40
C GLY A 352 6.79 -26.03 15.37
N GLU A 353 7.57 -27.02 15.79
CA GLU A 353 8.68 -27.63 15.03
C GLU A 353 8.17 -28.43 13.83
N SER A 354 6.96 -28.98 13.90
CA SER A 354 6.40 -29.90 12.92
C SER A 354 6.23 -29.25 11.55
N GLY A 355 5.41 -28.20 11.43
CA GLY A 355 5.27 -27.51 10.15
C GLY A 355 6.55 -26.76 9.72
N SER A 356 7.44 -26.37 10.64
CA SER A 356 8.78 -25.88 10.25
C SER A 356 9.59 -26.95 9.51
N ARG A 357 9.50 -28.24 9.91
CA ARG A 357 10.10 -29.36 9.16
C ARG A 357 9.49 -29.46 7.76
N HIS A 358 8.17 -29.36 7.65
CA HIS A 358 7.51 -29.44 6.37
C HIS A 358 7.89 -28.28 5.43
N PHE A 359 8.01 -27.05 5.94
CA PHE A 359 8.55 -25.94 5.15
C PHE A 359 10.02 -26.12 4.80
N ALA A 360 10.86 -26.63 5.69
CA ALA A 360 12.25 -26.92 5.36
C ALA A 360 12.37 -27.93 4.20
N GLU A 361 11.48 -28.92 4.14
CA GLU A 361 11.38 -29.81 2.99
C GLU A 361 10.86 -29.12 1.72
N VAL A 362 9.89 -28.22 1.84
CA VAL A 362 9.43 -27.39 0.71
C VAL A 362 10.59 -26.57 0.14
N LEU A 363 11.36 -25.91 1.00
CA LEU A 363 12.51 -25.10 0.61
C LEU A 363 13.59 -25.92 -0.11
N SER A 364 13.80 -27.18 0.29
CA SER A 364 14.79 -28.05 -0.37
C SER A 364 14.30 -28.70 -1.67
N LYS A 365 12.98 -28.90 -1.84
CA LYS A 365 12.42 -29.65 -2.98
C LYS A 365 11.73 -28.77 -4.03
N ASN A 366 11.04 -27.71 -3.62
CA ASN A 366 10.29 -26.85 -4.54
C ASN A 366 11.23 -25.98 -5.38
N GLN A 367 11.08 -26.05 -6.71
CA GLN A 367 11.97 -25.36 -7.67
C GLN A 367 11.43 -24.00 -8.15
N ARG A 368 10.25 -23.58 -7.68
CA ARG A 368 9.49 -22.41 -8.16
C ARG A 368 9.30 -21.32 -7.11
N LEU A 369 9.17 -21.67 -5.84
CA LEU A 369 8.92 -20.71 -4.76
C LEU A 369 10.06 -19.68 -4.66
N ARG A 370 9.74 -18.41 -4.86
CA ARG A 370 10.67 -17.26 -4.81
C ARG A 370 10.37 -16.34 -3.63
N GLN A 371 9.11 -16.22 -3.22
CA GLN A 371 8.72 -15.36 -2.11
C GLN A 371 7.93 -16.16 -1.09
N LEU A 372 8.36 -16.08 0.16
CA LEU A 372 7.73 -16.76 1.29
C LEU A 372 7.47 -15.75 2.40
N ILE A 373 6.20 -15.61 2.76
CA ILE A 373 5.74 -14.77 3.86
C ILE A 373 5.04 -15.68 4.87
N LEU A 374 5.62 -15.81 6.05
CA LEU A 374 5.07 -16.60 7.16
C LEU A 374 4.95 -15.71 8.40
N SER A 375 3.87 -15.86 9.14
CA SER A 375 3.69 -15.26 10.46
C SER A 375 3.70 -16.35 11.53
N PHE A 376 4.64 -16.27 12.47
CA PHE A 376 4.86 -17.22 13.56
C PHE A 376 4.37 -16.64 14.88
N TYR A 377 3.22 -17.07 15.37
CA TYR A 377 2.83 -16.77 16.75
C TYR A 377 3.43 -17.83 17.67
N ASN A 378 4.33 -17.43 18.58
CA ASN A 378 5.00 -18.30 19.56
C ASN A 378 5.90 -19.42 18.99
N ALA A 379 6.65 -19.18 17.91
CA ALA A 379 7.63 -20.17 17.44
C ALA A 379 8.77 -20.37 18.44
N ASN A 380 9.08 -21.64 18.77
CA ASN A 380 10.24 -21.96 19.60
C ASN A 380 11.55 -21.91 18.80
N GLU A 381 12.70 -21.87 19.49
CA GLU A 381 14.02 -21.77 18.84
C GLU A 381 14.29 -22.90 17.84
N ARG A 382 13.81 -24.10 18.15
CA ARG A 382 14.01 -25.29 17.31
C ARG A 382 13.22 -25.25 16.01
N ALA A 383 12.04 -24.65 16.01
CA ALA A 383 11.26 -24.40 14.79
C ALA A 383 12.05 -23.49 13.83
N VAL A 384 12.68 -22.43 14.36
CA VAL A 384 13.52 -21.50 13.59
C VAL A 384 14.77 -22.18 13.07
N GLU A 385 15.45 -23.00 13.89
CA GLU A 385 16.59 -23.83 13.48
C GLU A 385 16.24 -24.67 12.25
N ILE A 386 15.14 -25.44 12.34
CA ILE A 386 14.70 -26.34 11.28
C ILE A 386 14.40 -25.58 9.98
N LEU A 387 13.69 -24.45 10.08
CA LEU A 387 13.41 -23.61 8.90
C LEU A 387 14.71 -23.09 8.28
N CYS A 388 15.67 -22.65 9.10
CA CYS A 388 16.98 -22.20 8.65
C CYS A 388 17.78 -23.30 7.95
N GLU A 389 17.68 -24.57 8.38
CA GLU A 389 18.28 -25.69 7.62
C GLU A 389 17.72 -25.79 6.20
N GLY A 390 16.40 -25.63 6.05
CA GLY A 390 15.76 -25.56 4.72
C GLY A 390 16.25 -24.37 3.89
N LEU A 391 16.39 -23.19 4.50
CA LEU A 391 16.91 -22.00 3.83
C LEU A 391 18.38 -22.14 3.42
N LYS A 392 19.20 -22.87 4.18
CA LYS A 392 20.60 -23.16 3.85
C LYS A 392 20.76 -24.18 2.71
N HIS A 393 19.71 -24.94 2.40
CA HIS A 393 19.78 -25.98 1.38
C HIS A 393 20.15 -25.38 0.00
N PRO A 394 21.09 -25.98 -0.76
CA PRO A 394 21.56 -25.42 -2.04
C PRO A 394 20.45 -25.29 -3.09
N ASP A 395 19.41 -26.14 -3.01
CA ASP A 395 18.28 -26.08 -3.91
C ASP A 395 17.22 -25.03 -3.53
N CYS A 396 17.32 -24.39 -2.37
CA CYS A 396 16.41 -23.33 -1.97
C CYS A 396 16.37 -22.21 -3.00
N LYS A 397 15.17 -21.89 -3.48
CA LYS A 397 14.95 -20.88 -4.52
C LYS A 397 14.40 -19.55 -4.00
N VAL A 398 14.16 -19.43 -2.69
CA VAL A 398 13.59 -18.24 -2.08
C VAL A 398 14.57 -17.06 -2.20
N GLU A 399 14.06 -15.94 -2.72
CA GLU A 399 14.74 -14.68 -2.93
C GLU A 399 14.22 -13.59 -1.97
N LYS A 400 12.95 -13.70 -1.56
CA LYS A 400 12.32 -12.84 -0.55
C LYS A 400 11.73 -13.67 0.58
N LEU A 401 12.13 -13.35 1.80
CA LEU A 401 11.61 -13.97 3.01
C LEU A 401 11.11 -12.88 3.97
N THR A 402 9.83 -12.95 4.34
CA THR A 402 9.27 -12.17 5.44
C THR A 402 8.84 -13.15 6.52
N LEU A 403 9.43 -13.01 7.71
CA LEU A 403 9.04 -13.77 8.88
C LEU A 403 8.57 -12.79 9.96
N GLY A 404 7.25 -12.75 10.14
CA GLY A 404 6.64 -12.13 11.32
C GLY A 404 6.64 -13.11 12.48
N GLY A 405 6.70 -12.63 13.73
CA GLY A 405 6.56 -13.49 14.89
C GLY A 405 7.59 -13.31 16.00
N GLU A 406 7.45 -14.12 17.05
CA GLU A 406 8.27 -14.01 18.25
C GLU A 406 9.54 -14.89 18.27
N PHE A 407 10.41 -14.80 17.26
CA PHE A 407 11.66 -15.58 17.21
C PHE A 407 12.82 -14.86 17.92
N HIS A 408 12.83 -14.86 19.25
CA HIS A 408 13.54 -13.82 20.01
C HIS A 408 14.79 -14.22 20.79
N GLY A 409 15.48 -15.28 20.37
CA GLY A 409 16.72 -15.73 20.99
C GLY A 409 18.00 -15.37 20.21
N GLU A 410 19.12 -15.36 20.94
CA GLU A 410 20.46 -15.46 20.33
C GLU A 410 20.56 -16.69 19.41
N SER A 411 19.88 -17.77 19.77
CA SER A 411 19.87 -19.03 19.03
C SER A 411 19.29 -18.86 17.62
N GLY A 412 18.08 -18.30 17.51
CA GLY A 412 17.46 -17.99 16.21
C GLY A 412 18.33 -17.08 15.36
N SER A 413 18.96 -16.06 15.97
CA SER A 413 19.87 -15.16 15.26
C SER A 413 21.13 -15.87 14.76
N ARG A 414 21.67 -16.86 15.49
CA ARG A 414 22.79 -17.70 15.01
C ARG A 414 22.40 -18.47 13.75
N HIS A 415 21.22 -19.08 13.75
CA HIS A 415 20.75 -19.82 12.58
C HIS A 415 20.55 -18.92 11.36
N PHE A 416 19.99 -17.72 11.52
CA PHE A 416 19.93 -16.75 10.42
C PHE A 416 21.30 -16.26 9.97
N ALA A 417 22.24 -16.02 10.90
CA ALA A 417 23.59 -15.63 10.52
C ALA A 417 24.26 -16.69 9.62
N GLU A 418 24.03 -17.98 9.91
CA GLU A 418 24.48 -19.05 9.01
C GLU A 418 23.76 -19.07 7.66
N VAL A 419 22.44 -18.81 7.64
CA VAL A 419 21.67 -18.68 6.39
C VAL A 419 22.28 -17.59 5.51
N LEU A 420 22.59 -16.43 6.09
CA LEU A 420 23.19 -15.30 5.37
C LEU A 420 24.57 -15.66 4.78
N GLY A 421 25.34 -16.51 5.45
CA GLY A 421 26.63 -16.96 4.92
C GLY A 421 26.56 -18.04 3.85
N LYS A 422 25.48 -18.84 3.81
CA LYS A 422 25.37 -20.02 2.93
C LYS A 422 24.39 -19.85 1.78
N ASN A 423 23.26 -19.17 2.00
CA ASN A 423 22.21 -19.01 0.99
C ASN A 423 22.65 -18.00 -0.11
N GLN A 424 22.66 -18.46 -1.35
CA GLN A 424 23.15 -17.67 -2.50
C GLN A 424 22.04 -16.90 -3.24
N ARG A 425 20.79 -16.98 -2.79
CA ARG A 425 19.61 -16.43 -3.49
C ARG A 425 18.82 -15.40 -2.71
N LEU A 426 18.82 -15.45 -1.38
CA LEU A 426 18.09 -14.50 -0.55
C LEU A 426 18.62 -13.08 -0.78
N ARG A 427 17.74 -12.18 -1.22
CA ARG A 427 18.03 -10.76 -1.52
C ARG A 427 17.23 -9.81 -0.64
N ASP A 428 16.02 -10.21 -0.24
CA ASP A 428 15.10 -9.40 0.55
C ASP A 428 14.71 -10.17 1.82
N LEU A 429 15.11 -9.63 2.98
CA LEU A 429 14.91 -10.26 4.28
C LEU A 429 14.20 -9.28 5.21
N GLU A 430 13.05 -9.71 5.73
CA GLU A 430 12.26 -8.97 6.69
C GLU A 430 12.01 -9.84 7.92
N LEU A 431 12.41 -9.31 9.07
CA LEU A 431 12.39 -10.01 10.35
C LEU A 431 11.86 -9.06 11.44
N SER A 432 10.89 -9.53 12.23
CA SER A 432 10.38 -8.82 13.41
C SER A 432 11.04 -9.31 14.71
N PHE A 433 11.58 -8.39 15.52
CA PHE A 433 12.33 -8.57 16.77
C PHE A 433 11.61 -7.90 17.96
N TYR A 434 10.37 -8.30 18.25
CA TYR A 434 9.65 -7.78 19.41
C TYR A 434 10.39 -8.07 20.74
N GLU A 435 11.04 -9.22 20.95
CA GLU A 435 11.70 -9.52 22.24
C GLU A 435 13.21 -9.78 22.22
N ALA A 436 13.90 -9.58 21.11
CA ALA A 436 15.33 -9.93 21.05
C ALA A 436 16.24 -9.00 21.86
N ASN A 437 17.33 -9.57 22.36
CA ASN A 437 18.37 -8.85 23.11
C ASN A 437 19.50 -8.33 22.19
N GLU A 438 20.41 -7.54 22.76
CA GLU A 438 21.52 -6.89 22.02
C GLU A 438 22.43 -7.90 21.33
N ARG A 439 22.68 -9.04 21.99
CA ARG A 439 23.55 -10.10 21.47
C ARG A 439 22.93 -10.82 20.27
N ALA A 440 21.62 -10.98 20.24
CA ALA A 440 20.91 -11.51 19.08
C ALA A 440 21.13 -10.62 17.84
N VAL A 441 21.02 -9.30 18.01
CA VAL A 441 21.30 -8.32 16.93
C VAL A 441 22.75 -8.36 16.48
N GLU A 442 23.70 -8.44 17.42
CA GLU A 442 25.13 -8.58 17.12
C GLU A 442 25.41 -9.82 16.25
N ILE A 443 24.89 -10.97 16.65
CA ILE A 443 25.05 -12.24 15.92
C ILE A 443 24.48 -12.14 14.50
N LEU A 444 23.29 -11.57 14.34
CA LEU A 444 22.69 -11.39 13.02
C LEU A 444 23.57 -10.47 12.14
N CYS A 445 24.11 -9.39 12.72
CA CYS A 445 25.00 -8.47 12.02
C CYS A 445 26.31 -9.14 11.60
N GLU A 446 26.86 -10.08 12.38
CA GLU A 446 28.00 -10.90 11.94
C GLU A 446 27.67 -11.69 10.66
N GLY A 447 26.49 -12.31 10.60
CA GLY A 447 26.01 -12.98 9.40
C GLY A 447 25.85 -12.04 8.20
N LEU A 448 25.33 -10.83 8.42
CA LEU A 448 25.20 -9.82 7.37
C LEU A 448 26.57 -9.33 6.86
N LYS A 449 27.62 -9.35 7.68
CA LYS A 449 28.99 -9.00 7.24
C LYS A 449 29.69 -10.12 6.47
N HIS A 450 29.13 -11.33 6.44
CA HIS A 450 29.74 -12.44 5.74
C HIS A 450 29.91 -12.10 4.24
N PRO A 451 31.09 -12.37 3.62
CA PRO A 451 31.37 -11.98 2.23
C PRO A 451 30.42 -12.62 1.21
N ASP A 452 29.87 -13.79 1.54
CA ASP A 452 28.90 -14.48 0.69
C ASP A 452 27.46 -14.02 0.90
N CYS A 453 27.19 -13.14 1.87
CA CYS A 453 25.85 -12.59 2.09
C CYS A 453 25.37 -11.84 0.85
N LYS A 454 24.17 -12.20 0.39
CA LYS A 454 23.56 -11.61 -0.81
C LYS A 454 22.38 -10.68 -0.52
N VAL A 455 22.05 -10.45 0.75
CA VAL A 455 20.93 -9.58 1.12
C VAL A 455 21.20 -8.15 0.66
N GLU A 456 20.27 -7.60 -0.11
CA GLU A 456 20.28 -6.25 -0.65
C GLU A 456 19.24 -5.36 0.05
N LYS A 457 18.18 -5.95 0.60
CA LYS A 457 17.13 -5.27 1.35
C LYS A 457 16.94 -5.95 2.70
N LEU A 458 17.01 -5.15 3.74
CA LEU A 458 16.85 -5.62 5.11
C LEU A 458 15.81 -4.75 5.81
N THR A 459 14.76 -5.40 6.31
CA THR A 459 13.81 -4.81 7.25
C THR A 459 13.96 -5.49 8.60
N LEU A 460 14.20 -4.68 9.64
CA LEU A 460 14.22 -5.12 11.03
C LEU A 460 13.26 -4.24 11.82
N ASP A 461 12.22 -4.86 12.36
CA ASP A 461 11.32 -4.23 13.31
C ASP A 461 11.68 -4.69 14.72
N GLY A 462 11.58 -3.85 15.74
CA GLY A 462 11.85 -4.29 17.11
C GLY A 462 11.47 -3.30 18.20
N ARG A 463 11.68 -3.70 19.47
CA ARG A 463 11.36 -2.84 20.64
C ARG A 463 12.40 -1.74 20.88
N PHE A 464 13.69 -2.06 20.78
CA PHE A 464 14.74 -1.13 21.20
C PHE A 464 15.99 -1.17 20.30
N LEU A 465 16.62 0.00 20.13
CA LEU A 465 17.94 0.16 19.55
C LEU A 465 18.84 0.86 20.58
N THR A 466 19.73 0.10 21.22
CA THR A 466 20.69 0.59 22.23
C THR A 466 22.07 0.83 21.61
N GLU A 467 22.97 1.46 22.37
CA GLU A 467 24.32 1.81 21.89
C GLU A 467 25.14 0.55 21.55
N PHE A 468 24.88 -0.53 22.27
CA PHE A 468 25.44 -1.85 22.02
C PHE A 468 24.96 -2.43 20.69
N CYS A 469 23.71 -2.19 20.29
CA CYS A 469 23.20 -2.55 18.96
C CYS A 469 23.71 -1.61 17.85
N GLY A 470 23.98 -0.34 18.16
CA GLY A 470 24.43 0.66 17.18
C GLY A 470 25.74 0.29 16.50
N THR A 471 26.69 -0.26 17.26
CA THR A 471 28.02 -0.66 16.73
C THR A 471 27.92 -1.76 15.67
N PRO A 472 27.25 -2.90 15.92
CA PRO A 472 26.98 -3.91 14.90
C PRO A 472 26.38 -3.34 13.61
N PHE A 473 25.39 -2.44 13.70
CA PHE A 473 24.79 -1.82 12.52
C PHE A 473 25.76 -0.87 11.77
N ALA A 474 26.56 -0.08 12.49
CA ALA A 474 27.56 0.76 11.83
C ALA A 474 28.61 -0.08 11.08
N GLU A 475 28.96 -1.25 11.63
CA GLU A 475 29.85 -2.17 10.96
C GLU A 475 29.23 -2.80 9.71
N ILE A 476 27.95 -3.19 9.72
CA ILE A 476 27.32 -3.71 8.50
C ILE A 476 27.35 -2.65 7.39
N LEU A 477 27.14 -1.38 7.73
CA LEU A 477 27.13 -0.29 6.75
C LEU A 477 28.50 -0.04 6.13
N SER A 478 29.58 -0.32 6.84
CA SER A 478 30.95 -0.15 6.32
C SER A 478 31.50 -1.40 5.64
N LYS A 479 31.08 -2.60 6.06
CA LYS A 479 31.66 -3.89 5.62
C LYS A 479 30.78 -4.69 4.67
N ASN A 480 29.45 -4.54 4.70
CA ASN A 480 28.55 -5.27 3.81
C ASN A 480 28.65 -4.74 2.37
N LEU A 481 28.84 -5.65 1.41
CA LEU A 481 29.10 -5.31 0.01
C LEU A 481 27.82 -5.14 -0.84
N GLY A 482 26.68 -5.64 -0.36
CA GLY A 482 25.44 -5.77 -1.13
C GLY A 482 24.26 -4.90 -0.65
N LEU A 483 24.22 -4.50 0.62
CA LEU A 483 23.05 -3.88 1.24
C LEU A 483 22.75 -2.50 0.64
N ARG A 484 21.57 -2.37 0.01
CA ARG A 484 21.09 -1.14 -0.66
C ARG A 484 19.93 -0.48 0.06
N GLN A 485 19.10 -1.26 0.75
CA GLN A 485 17.93 -0.76 1.45
C GLN A 485 17.96 -1.25 2.88
N LEU A 486 17.87 -0.32 3.82
CA LEU A 486 17.84 -0.61 5.24
C LEU A 486 16.60 0.05 5.85
N ARG A 487 15.73 -0.76 6.42
CA ARG A 487 14.58 -0.31 7.21
C ARG A 487 14.78 -0.78 8.64
N LEU A 488 14.89 0.18 9.55
CA LEU A 488 14.98 -0.06 10.98
C LEU A 488 13.79 0.63 11.64
N SER A 489 12.88 -0.15 12.23
CA SER A 489 11.74 0.36 12.98
C SER A 489 11.85 -0.07 14.44
N PHE A 490 12.33 0.82 15.30
CA PHE A 490 12.52 0.53 16.72
C PHE A 490 11.71 1.48 17.58
N TYR A 491 10.79 0.96 18.40
CA TYR A 491 9.93 1.80 19.23
C TYR A 491 10.73 2.77 20.12
N ASN A 492 11.86 2.34 20.67
CA ASN A 492 12.76 3.17 21.49
C ASN A 492 14.21 3.08 20.97
N ALA A 493 14.72 4.15 20.34
CA ALA A 493 16.13 4.25 19.95
C ALA A 493 16.87 5.20 20.89
N ASN A 494 18.05 4.81 21.39
CA ASN A 494 18.89 5.72 22.15
C ASN A 494 19.74 6.60 21.22
N GLU A 495 20.05 7.82 21.67
CA GLU A 495 20.79 8.82 20.86
C GLU A 495 22.17 8.30 20.43
N ARG A 496 22.87 7.63 21.34
CA ARG A 496 24.22 7.12 21.08
C ARG A 496 24.24 6.05 19.99
N ALA A 497 23.22 5.19 19.88
CA ALA A 497 23.12 4.24 18.78
C ALA A 497 22.89 4.94 17.44
N VAL A 498 22.08 6.00 17.43
CA VAL A 498 21.84 6.80 16.22
C VAL A 498 23.12 7.48 15.76
N GLU A 499 23.91 8.05 16.69
CA GLU A 499 25.23 8.59 16.40
C GLU A 499 26.14 7.54 15.75
N ILE A 500 26.27 6.36 16.37
CA ILE A 500 27.12 5.28 15.86
C ILE A 500 26.64 4.80 14.48
N LEU A 501 25.33 4.60 14.31
CA LEU A 501 24.72 4.25 13.01
C LEU A 501 25.05 5.30 11.94
N CYS A 502 24.98 6.59 12.28
CA CYS A 502 25.32 7.69 11.39
C CYS A 502 26.80 7.69 11.01
N GLU A 503 27.72 7.31 11.90
CA GLU A 503 29.13 7.09 11.51
C GLU A 503 29.27 5.99 10.45
N GLY A 504 28.54 4.88 10.61
CA GLY A 504 28.47 3.83 9.59
C GLY A 504 27.90 4.33 8.25
N LEU A 505 26.84 5.13 8.29
CA LEU A 505 26.24 5.73 7.08
C LEU A 505 27.19 6.72 6.40
N LYS A 506 28.07 7.41 7.14
CA LYS A 506 29.07 8.32 6.58
C LYS A 506 30.26 7.59 5.94
N HIS A 507 30.42 6.30 6.22
CA HIS A 507 31.55 5.52 5.71
C HIS A 507 31.53 5.49 4.16
N PRO A 508 32.69 5.70 3.48
CA PRO A 508 32.74 5.77 2.01
C PRO A 508 32.29 4.48 1.31
N ASP A 509 32.46 3.34 2.00
CA ASP A 509 32.04 2.05 1.47
C ASP A 509 30.54 1.78 1.61
N CYS A 510 29.81 2.57 2.39
CA CYS A 510 28.36 2.39 2.58
C CYS A 510 27.63 2.39 1.24
N LYS A 511 26.88 1.31 1.01
CA LYS A 511 26.16 1.02 -0.24
C LYS A 511 24.67 1.37 -0.19
N VAL A 512 24.17 1.76 0.99
CA VAL A 512 22.76 2.06 1.23
C VAL A 512 22.33 3.29 0.43
N GLU A 513 21.26 3.09 -0.34
CA GLU A 513 20.61 4.09 -1.19
C GLU A 513 19.24 4.47 -0.64
N LYS A 514 18.61 3.58 0.13
CA LYS A 514 17.34 3.82 0.82
C LYS A 514 17.43 3.53 2.30
N LEU A 515 17.07 4.49 3.13
CA LEU A 515 17.02 4.35 4.58
C LEU A 515 15.63 4.73 5.08
N MET A 516 14.97 3.80 5.75
CA MET A 516 13.86 4.12 6.65
C MET A 516 14.34 3.94 8.08
N PHE A 517 14.17 4.98 8.89
CA PHE A 517 14.45 4.95 10.31
C PHE A 517 13.23 5.43 11.09
N GLY A 518 12.49 4.47 11.66
CA GLY A 518 11.31 4.72 12.48
C GLY A 518 11.59 4.49 13.96
N GLY A 519 11.11 5.38 14.83
CA GLY A 519 11.25 5.21 16.27
C GLY A 519 11.15 6.48 17.08
N LYS A 520 11.10 6.38 18.41
CA LYS A 520 11.22 7.55 19.30
C LYS A 520 12.66 8.05 19.36
N PHE A 521 13.22 8.50 18.24
CA PHE A 521 14.53 9.14 18.24
C PHE A 521 14.35 10.63 18.60
N HIS A 522 14.78 10.99 19.81
CA HIS A 522 14.57 12.31 20.36
C HIS A 522 15.70 13.27 19.99
N GLY A 523 15.32 14.49 19.60
CA GLY A 523 16.13 15.67 19.82
C GLY A 523 17.03 16.15 18.67
N GLU A 524 17.62 17.32 18.94
CA GLU A 524 18.52 18.04 18.05
C GLU A 524 19.77 17.24 17.71
N SER A 525 20.25 16.44 18.66
CA SER A 525 21.50 15.70 18.51
C SER A 525 21.43 14.61 17.45
N CYS A 526 20.41 13.76 17.50
CA CYS A 526 20.12 12.80 16.43
C CYS A 526 20.03 13.49 15.07
N SER A 527 19.37 14.65 15.01
CA SER A 527 19.24 15.43 13.77
C SER A 527 20.57 15.99 13.27
N ARG A 528 21.52 16.35 14.15
CA ARG A 528 22.88 16.76 13.75
C ARG A 528 23.61 15.60 13.09
N HIS A 529 23.53 14.40 13.67
CA HIS A 529 24.17 13.23 13.10
C HIS A 529 23.60 12.87 11.72
N VAL A 530 22.27 12.92 11.56
CA VAL A 530 21.63 12.71 10.24
C VAL A 530 22.00 13.82 9.26
N ALA A 531 22.03 15.09 9.68
CA ALA A 531 22.46 16.20 8.84
C ALA A 531 23.89 16.04 8.33
N GLU A 532 24.80 15.53 9.17
CA GLU A 532 26.15 15.18 8.73
C GLU A 532 26.16 14.04 7.71
N VAL A 533 25.32 13.01 7.90
CA VAL A 533 25.15 11.93 6.91
C VAL A 533 24.74 12.51 5.57
N LEU A 534 23.75 13.40 5.54
CA LEU A 534 23.30 14.05 4.31
C LEU A 534 24.42 14.84 3.62
N SER A 535 25.31 15.46 4.39
CA SER A 535 26.43 16.24 3.83
C SER A 535 27.54 15.37 3.22
N LYS A 536 27.74 14.15 3.74
CA LYS A 536 28.91 13.29 3.45
C LYS A 536 28.58 12.05 2.62
N ASN A 537 27.42 11.42 2.83
CA ASN A 537 27.02 10.20 2.13
C ASN A 537 26.70 10.49 0.65
N GLN A 538 27.35 9.78 -0.26
CA GLN A 538 27.23 9.99 -1.71
C GLN A 538 26.21 9.07 -2.40
N ARG A 539 25.55 8.17 -1.66
CA ARG A 539 24.65 7.13 -2.20
C ARG A 539 23.21 7.22 -1.74
N LEU A 540 22.93 7.76 -0.56
CA LEU A 540 21.57 7.89 -0.05
C LEU A 540 20.74 8.78 -0.99
N ARG A 541 19.62 8.23 -1.48
CA ARG A 541 18.66 8.89 -2.39
C ARG A 541 17.27 8.98 -1.79
N ASP A 542 16.91 8.02 -0.93
CA ASP A 542 15.58 7.87 -0.35
C ASP A 542 15.72 7.83 1.17
N LEU A 543 15.14 8.81 1.86
CA LEU A 543 15.24 8.94 3.30
C LEU A 543 13.84 9.09 3.89
N GLU A 544 13.49 8.15 4.76
CA GLU A 544 12.26 8.18 5.54
C GLU A 544 12.58 8.17 7.02
N LEU A 545 12.04 9.16 7.73
CA LEU A 545 12.25 9.37 9.15
C LEU A 545 10.90 9.57 9.83
N SER A 546 10.60 8.80 10.88
CA SER A 546 9.38 8.99 11.70
C SER A 546 9.73 9.49 13.09
N PHE A 547 9.35 10.74 13.38
CA PHE A 547 9.58 11.47 14.61
C PHE A 547 8.31 11.50 15.47
N TYR A 548 8.30 10.75 16.57
CA TYR A 548 7.15 10.80 17.50
C TYR A 548 7.07 12.10 18.33
N ASP A 549 8.19 12.81 18.51
CA ASP A 549 8.28 14.03 19.33
C ASP A 549 9.51 14.91 18.98
N ALA A 550 9.64 15.32 17.72
CA ALA A 550 10.71 16.25 17.32
C ALA A 550 10.39 17.69 17.73
N ASN A 551 11.36 18.36 18.34
CA ASN A 551 11.29 19.80 18.48
C ASN A 551 11.68 20.50 17.16
N GLU A 552 11.30 21.77 17.02
CA GLU A 552 11.56 22.55 15.81
C GLU A 552 13.04 22.65 15.42
N ARG A 553 13.92 22.80 16.41
CA ARG A 553 15.36 22.94 16.17
C ARG A 553 15.98 21.67 15.58
N ALA A 554 15.44 20.49 15.92
CA ALA A 554 15.81 19.23 15.30
C ALA A 554 15.51 19.24 13.80
N VAL A 555 14.33 19.73 13.41
CA VAL A 555 13.94 19.89 12.00
C VAL A 555 14.85 20.89 11.29
N GLU A 556 15.12 22.06 11.89
CA GLU A 556 16.03 23.06 11.33
C GLU A 556 17.41 22.47 11.00
N ILE A 557 17.99 21.73 11.94
CA ILE A 557 19.29 21.09 11.77
C ILE A 557 19.26 20.08 10.62
N LEU A 558 18.22 19.24 10.55
CA LEU A 558 18.05 18.30 9.44
C LEU A 558 17.96 19.04 8.10
N CYS A 559 17.22 20.14 8.06
CA CYS A 559 17.06 20.98 6.87
C CYS A 559 18.38 21.63 6.43
N GLU A 560 19.26 22.02 7.34
CA GLU A 560 20.62 22.46 6.99
C GLU A 560 21.41 21.35 6.29
N GLY A 561 21.32 20.12 6.77
CA GLY A 561 21.93 18.95 6.10
C GLY A 561 21.37 18.72 4.70
N LEU A 562 20.05 18.84 4.52
CA LEU A 562 19.40 18.69 3.22
C LEU A 562 19.77 19.79 2.23
N LYS A 563 20.06 21.00 2.70
CA LYS A 563 20.52 22.13 1.86
C LYS A 563 21.98 21.99 1.44
N HIS A 564 22.75 21.12 2.06
CA HIS A 564 24.17 20.95 1.75
C HIS A 564 24.36 20.50 0.29
N PRO A 565 25.30 21.07 -0.48
CA PRO A 565 25.50 20.72 -1.90
C PRO A 565 25.94 19.26 -2.12
N GLY A 566 26.50 18.64 -1.08
CA GLY A 566 26.83 17.22 -1.06
C GLY A 566 25.63 16.29 -0.95
N CYS A 567 24.48 16.79 -0.48
CA CYS A 567 23.26 16.00 -0.30
C CYS A 567 22.78 15.40 -1.61
N LYS A 568 22.46 14.10 -1.59
CA LYS A 568 21.99 13.36 -2.76
C LYS A 568 20.55 12.87 -2.64
N VAL A 569 19.88 13.16 -1.54
CA VAL A 569 18.49 12.74 -1.32
C VAL A 569 17.57 13.37 -2.37
N GLU A 570 16.78 12.51 -3.01
CA GLU A 570 15.78 12.86 -4.02
C GLU A 570 14.36 12.66 -3.48
N LYS A 571 14.18 11.77 -2.50
CA LYS A 571 12.91 11.48 -1.84
C LYS A 571 13.08 11.61 -0.34
N LEU A 572 12.23 12.43 0.27
CA LEU A 572 12.23 12.65 1.70
C LEU A 572 10.82 12.44 2.25
N SER A 573 10.71 11.54 3.23
CA SER A 573 9.51 11.39 4.04
C SER A 573 9.85 11.71 5.48
N LEU A 574 9.18 12.73 6.03
CA LEU A 574 9.28 13.11 7.43
C LEU A 574 7.89 12.94 8.04
N ASP A 575 7.70 11.82 8.71
CA ASP A 575 6.52 11.61 9.53
C ASP A 575 6.80 12.18 10.92
N GLY A 576 5.86 12.91 11.50
CA GLY A 576 5.99 13.45 12.84
C GLY A 576 5.06 14.62 13.11
N ARG A 577 4.71 14.82 14.38
CA ARG A 577 3.86 15.95 14.82
C ARG A 577 4.70 17.21 14.99
N PHE A 578 5.26 17.72 13.88
CA PHE A 578 6.09 18.92 13.93
C PHE A 578 5.26 20.15 14.30
N LEU A 579 5.52 20.73 15.47
CA LEU A 579 4.96 22.02 15.89
C LEU A 579 5.72 23.15 15.19
N ALA A 580 5.13 23.76 14.17
CA ALA A 580 5.77 24.82 13.39
C ALA A 580 5.70 26.19 14.08
N LYS A 581 6.45 26.44 15.17
CA LYS A 581 6.53 27.82 15.75
C LYS A 581 7.12 28.84 14.77
N SER A 582 8.02 28.42 13.88
CA SER A 582 8.59 29.18 12.77
C SER A 582 7.71 29.17 11.51
N GLY A 583 6.58 28.46 11.55
CA GLY A 583 5.65 28.34 10.43
C GLY A 583 6.28 27.68 9.21
N GLY A 584 7.02 26.57 9.34
CA GLY A 584 7.46 25.79 8.17
C GLY A 584 8.62 26.39 7.36
N ARG A 585 9.24 27.47 7.84
CA ARG A 585 10.42 28.11 7.23
C ARG A 585 11.53 27.13 6.81
N PRO A 586 11.93 26.13 7.62
CA PRO A 586 13.02 25.22 7.24
C PRO A 586 12.73 24.45 5.95
N PHE A 587 11.48 24.04 5.75
CA PHE A 587 11.04 23.36 4.54
C PHE A 587 11.06 24.27 3.31
N SER A 588 10.60 25.51 3.46
CA SER A 588 10.70 26.55 2.42
C SER A 588 12.12 26.73 1.90
N GLU A 589 13.08 26.80 2.82
CA GLU A 589 14.49 26.96 2.46
C GLU A 589 15.07 25.72 1.77
N ILE A 590 14.65 24.50 2.13
CA ILE A 590 15.05 23.29 1.38
C ILE A 590 14.50 23.35 -0.04
N LEU A 591 13.21 23.67 -0.20
CA LEU A 591 12.54 23.68 -1.49
C LEU A 591 13.16 24.67 -2.48
N SER A 592 13.69 25.80 -1.97
CA SER A 592 14.36 26.81 -2.79
C SER A 592 15.84 26.51 -3.06
N LYS A 593 16.55 25.84 -2.14
CA LYS A 593 18.02 25.65 -2.24
C LYS A 593 18.43 24.25 -2.68
N ASN A 594 17.65 23.21 -2.39
CA ASN A 594 17.98 21.84 -2.76
C ASN A 594 17.58 21.55 -4.22
N GLN A 595 18.58 21.25 -5.05
CA GLN A 595 18.42 21.02 -6.49
C GLN A 595 18.15 19.57 -6.89
N ARG A 596 17.92 18.68 -5.91
CA ARG A 596 17.76 17.23 -6.11
C ARG A 596 16.46 16.68 -5.58
N LEU A 597 15.87 17.30 -4.56
CA LEU A 597 14.65 16.84 -3.93
C LEU A 597 13.48 16.92 -4.93
N LYS A 598 12.89 15.77 -5.24
CA LYS A 598 11.77 15.59 -6.16
C LYS A 598 10.48 15.21 -5.44
N GLU A 599 10.60 14.47 -4.34
CA GLU A 599 9.45 14.01 -3.56
C GLU A 599 9.62 14.43 -2.11
N LEU A 600 8.62 15.13 -1.58
CA LEU A 600 8.57 15.55 -0.19
C LEU A 600 7.25 15.10 0.42
N THR A 601 7.33 14.23 1.42
CA THR A 601 6.21 13.85 2.28
C THR A 601 6.44 14.43 3.66
N ILE A 602 5.49 15.22 4.16
CA ILE A 602 5.59 15.86 5.48
C ILE A 602 4.23 15.87 6.18
N SER A 603 4.20 15.59 7.47
CA SER A 603 3.02 15.80 8.32
C SER A 603 3.24 17.04 9.17
N LEU A 604 2.39 18.07 9.10
CA LEU A 604 2.56 19.30 9.88
C LEU A 604 1.44 19.47 10.90
N TYR A 605 1.82 19.83 12.14
CA TYR A 605 0.90 20.05 13.23
C TYR A 605 0.96 21.53 13.65
N ASP A 606 0.21 22.39 12.98
CA ASP A 606 0.17 23.83 13.30
C ASP A 606 -1.27 24.34 13.44
N ARG A 607 -1.46 25.44 14.17
CA ARG A 607 -2.78 26.09 14.38
C ARG A 607 -2.95 27.35 13.50
N GLY A 608 -2.30 27.44 12.34
CA GLY A 608 -2.42 28.62 11.48
C GLY A 608 -1.79 28.55 10.09
N ASP A 609 -2.10 29.58 9.28
CA ASP A 609 -1.77 29.66 7.85
C ASP A 609 -0.28 29.78 7.51
N ARG A 610 0.54 30.15 8.51
CA ARG A 610 1.94 30.49 8.31
C ARG A 610 2.76 29.31 7.78
N ALA A 611 2.49 28.10 8.26
CA ALA A 611 3.15 26.88 7.77
C ALA A 611 2.91 26.65 6.29
N VAL A 612 1.68 26.85 5.84
CA VAL A 612 1.30 26.77 4.42
C VAL A 612 2.00 27.88 3.65
N GLU A 613 1.91 29.14 4.10
CA GLU A 613 2.54 30.29 3.46
C GLU A 613 4.03 30.06 3.17
N MET A 614 4.82 29.68 4.17
CA MET A 614 6.26 29.47 3.98
C MET A 614 6.54 28.31 3.02
N LEU A 615 5.83 27.18 3.15
CA LEU A 615 5.97 26.08 2.18
C LEU A 615 5.69 26.55 0.76
N CYS A 616 4.65 27.37 0.58
CA CYS A 616 4.29 27.93 -0.70
C CYS A 616 5.37 28.85 -1.26
N GLU A 617 6.01 29.68 -0.43
CA GLU A 617 7.15 30.51 -0.85
C GLU A 617 8.29 29.66 -1.42
N GLY A 618 8.61 28.53 -0.76
CA GLY A 618 9.65 27.61 -1.21
C GLY A 618 9.27 26.92 -2.52
N LEU A 619 8.01 26.47 -2.65
CA LEU A 619 7.51 25.83 -3.87
C LEU A 619 7.44 26.79 -5.06
N LYS A 620 7.21 28.09 -4.84
CA LYS A 620 7.22 29.10 -5.92
C LYS A 620 8.62 29.41 -6.44
N HIS A 621 9.66 29.03 -5.70
CA HIS A 621 11.02 29.34 -6.08
C HIS A 621 11.35 28.66 -7.43
N PRO A 622 11.95 29.38 -8.40
CA PRO A 622 12.21 28.84 -9.75
C PRO A 622 13.15 27.63 -9.74
N ASP A 623 13.98 27.51 -8.71
CA ASP A 623 14.87 26.38 -8.55
C ASP A 623 14.22 25.15 -7.89
N CYS A 624 12.97 25.25 -7.43
CA CYS A 624 12.27 24.13 -6.80
C CYS A 624 12.08 22.97 -7.80
N LYS A 625 12.57 21.78 -7.43
CA LYS A 625 12.50 20.55 -8.25
C LYS A 625 11.47 19.54 -7.76
N VAL A 626 10.67 19.89 -6.73
CA VAL A 626 9.66 18.99 -6.20
C VAL A 626 8.54 18.79 -7.21
N GLU A 627 8.34 17.52 -7.58
CA GLU A 627 7.31 17.04 -8.49
C GLU A 627 6.11 16.47 -7.71
N LYS A 628 6.38 15.95 -6.52
CA LYS A 628 5.36 15.35 -5.65
C LYS A 628 5.47 15.91 -4.24
N LEU A 629 4.41 16.58 -3.81
CA LEU A 629 4.23 17.02 -2.44
C LEU A 629 3.13 16.17 -1.83
N THR A 630 3.53 15.23 -0.99
CA THR A 630 2.63 14.18 -0.50
C THR A 630 2.23 14.31 0.91
#